data_AF-S0G7I0-F1
#
_entry.id   AF-S0G7I0-F1
#
_cell.length_a   1.000
_cell.length_b   1.000
_cell.length_c   1.000
_cell.angle_alpha   90.00
_cell.angle_beta   90.00
_cell.angle_gamma   90.00
#
_symmetry.space_group_name_H-M   'P 1'
#
loop_
_entity.id
_entity.type
_entity.pdbx_description
1 polymer ?
#
loop_
_entity_poly.entity_id
_entity_poly.type
_entity_poly.pdbx_seq_one_letter_code
_entity_poly.pdbx_strand_id
1 'polypeptide(L)' 'MPAVGETYKCEICGNVVEVKEAGEGELVCCGQPMEKQ' A
#
# COMPACT_ATOMS: atom_id res chain seq x y z
N MET A 1 8.00 -6.02 -1.21
CA MET A 1 7.08 -6.49 -2.27
C MET A 1 5.73 -6.75 -1.61
N PRO A 2 4.66 -6.08 -2.05
CA PRO A 2 3.32 -6.31 -1.55
C PRO A 2 2.87 -7.75 -1.87
N ALA A 3 2.24 -8.42 -0.90
CA ALA A 3 1.65 -9.74 -1.06
C ALA A 3 0.12 -9.66 -1.03
N VAL A 4 -0.54 -10.60 -1.72
CA VAL A 4 -2.01 -10.67 -1.77
C VAL A 4 -2.59 -10.79 -0.36
N GLY A 5 -3.58 -9.95 -0.05
CA GLY A 5 -4.25 -9.88 1.25
C GLY A 5 -3.61 -8.90 2.24
N GLU A 6 -2.44 -8.33 1.96
CA GLU A 6 -1.87 -7.27 2.78
C GLU A 6 -2.69 -5.97 2.64
N THR A 7 -2.85 -5.26 3.76
CA THR A 7 -3.53 -3.97 3.79
C THR A 7 -2.51 -2.87 3.99
N TYR A 8 -2.65 -1.78 3.25
CA TYR A 8 -1.76 -0.63 3.30
C TYR A 8 -2.54 0.65 3.53
N LYS A 9 -1.97 1.55 4.33
CA LYS A 9 -2.55 2.87 4.63
C LYS A 9 -1.59 4.00 4.27
N CYS A 10 -2.13 5.07 3.68
CA CYS A 10 -1.42 6.33 3.53
C CYS A 10 -1.61 7.16 4.80
N GLU A 11 -0.52 7.51 5.48
CA GLU A 11 -0.58 8.32 6.71
C GLU A 11 -0.82 9.82 6.45
N ILE A 12 -0.75 10.29 5.19
CA ILE A 12 -1.10 11.67 4.83
C ILE A 12 -2.61 11.83 4.64
N CYS A 13 -3.21 11.08 3.70
CA CYS A 13 -4.60 11.29 3.28
C CYS A 13 -5.58 10.27 3.88
N GLY A 14 -5.07 9.22 4.53
CA GLY A 14 -5.90 8.18 5.16
C GLY A 14 -6.42 7.11 4.20
N ASN A 15 -6.03 7.11 2.92
CA ASN A 15 -6.43 6.06 1.97
C ASN A 15 -5.94 4.68 2.44
N VAL A 16 -6.85 3.70 2.40
CA VAL A 16 -6.57 2.30 2.75
C VAL A 16 -6.87 1.43 1.54
N VAL A 17 -5.94 0.54 1.20
CA VAL A 17 -6.07 -0.40 0.07
C VAL A 17 -5.66 -1.81 0.51
N GLU A 18 -6.27 -2.83 -0.09
CA GLU A 18 -5.89 -4.23 0.09
C GLU A 18 -5.29 -4.75 -1.22
N VAL A 19 -4.16 -5.44 -1.14
CA VAL A 19 -3.48 -6.01 -2.31
C VAL A 19 -4.27 -7.20 -2.84
N LYS A 20 -4.78 -7.10 -4.07
CA LYS A 20 -5.46 -8.21 -4.76
C LYS A 20 -4.54 -9.03 -5.65
N GLU A 21 -3.48 -8.42 -6.17
CA GLU A 21 -2.44 -9.07 -6.98
C GLU A 21 -1.07 -8.50 -6.60
N ALA A 22 -0.07 -9.36 -6.47
CA ALA A 22 1.28 -8.97 -6.07
C ALA A 22 2.09 -8.43 -7.26
N GLY A 23 2.98 -7.48 -6.97
CA GLY A 23 3.95 -6.94 -7.92
C GLY A 23 5.26 -6.61 -7.22
N GLU A 24 6.31 -6.32 -8.00
CA GLU A 24 7.65 -6.07 -7.45
C GLU A 24 7.82 -4.64 -6.88
N GLY A 25 6.95 -3.70 -7.25
CA GLY A 25 7.02 -2.30 -6.85
C GLY A 25 6.44 -1.99 -5.47
N GLU A 26 6.78 -0.82 -4.94
CA GLU A 26 6.22 -0.29 -3.69
C GLU A 26 4.91 0.48 -3.95
N LEU A 27 3.96 0.41 -3.02
CA LEU A 27 2.74 1.21 -3.08
C LEU A 27 3.05 2.64 -2.63
N VAL A 28 2.77 3.60 -3.51
CA VAL A 28 3.00 5.04 -3.26
C VAL A 28 1.69 5.79 -3.33
N CYS A 29 1.41 6.60 -2.30
CA CYS A 29 0.28 7.52 -2.27
C CYS A 29 0.76 8.87 -1.74
N CYS A 30 0.28 9.97 -2.31
CA CYS A 30 0.70 11.34 -1.94
C CYS A 30 2.22 11.57 -2.00
N GLY A 31 2.93 10.86 -2.88
CA GLY A 31 4.38 11.01 -3.09
C GLY A 31 5.26 10.31 -2.04
N GLN A 32 4.69 9.49 -1.15
CA GLN A 32 5.43 8.65 -0.20
C GLN A 32 5.02 7.18 -0.25
N PRO A 33 5.90 6.25 0.15
CA PRO A 33 5.52 4.86 0.38
C PRO A 33 4.38 4.75 1.38
N MET A 34 3.44 3.83 1.13
CA MET A 34 2.36 3.50 2.07
C MET A 34 2.87 2.56 3.17
N GLU A 35 2.30 2.68 4.38
CA GLU A 35 2.62 1.82 5.52
C GLU A 35 1.78 0.54 5.49
N LYS A 36 2.42 -0.61 5.76
CA LYS A 36 1.73 -1.90 5.91
C LYS A 36 1.02 -1.96 7.26
N GLN A 37 -0.24 -2.37 7.27
CA GLN A 37 -1.02 -2.62 8.49
C GLN A 37 -0.96 -4.08 8.94
#